data_AF-A0A931Z493-F1
#
_entry.id   AF-A0A931Z493-F1
#
_cell.length_a   1.000
_cell.length_b   1.000
_cell.length_c   1.000
_cell.angle_alpha   90.00
_cell.angle_beta   90.00
_cell.angle_gamma   90.00
#
_symmetry.space_group_name_H-M   'P 1'
#
loop_
_entity.id
_entity.type
_entity.pdbx_description
1 polymer ?
#
loop_
_entity_poly.entity_id
_entity_poly.type
_entity_poly.pdbx_seq_one_letter_code
_entity_poly.pdbx_strand_id
1 'polypeptide(L)'
;MARPTAKTGLVSWLTTVDHKRIGMLYGGFAILFFLIGGFEALLIRTQLMVPNNRFISAQLYNELFTMHGTTMIFLAVMPLNAAFF
;
A
#
# COMPACT_ATOMS: atom_id res chain seq x y z
N MET A 1 -14.79 -36.46 19.84
CA MET A 1 -13.86 -35.35 19.52
C MET A 1 -14.34 -34.69 18.24
N ALA A 2 -15.05 -33.55 18.32
CA ALA A 2 -15.53 -32.84 17.15
C ALA A 2 -14.38 -32.06 16.52
N ARG A 3 -14.03 -32.40 15.27
CA ARG A 3 -12.95 -31.75 14.53
C ARG A 3 -13.35 -30.29 14.26
N PRO A 4 -12.54 -29.27 14.57
CA PRO A 4 -12.86 -27.90 14.21
C PRO A 4 -12.96 -27.83 12.68
N THR A 5 -14.17 -27.72 12.16
CA THR A 5 -14.39 -27.43 10.74
C THR A 5 -13.85 -26.04 10.49
N ALA A 6 -12.87 -25.92 9.60
CA ALA A 6 -12.28 -24.64 9.21
C ALA A 6 -13.39 -23.60 9.07
N LYS A 7 -13.34 -22.51 9.85
CA LYS A 7 -14.31 -21.42 9.71
C LYS A 7 -14.22 -20.96 8.27
N THR A 8 -15.30 -21.01 7.50
CA THR A 8 -15.36 -20.52 6.12
C THR A 8 -15.69 -19.03 6.12
N GLY A 9 -15.16 -18.25 5.17
CA GLY A 9 -15.46 -16.81 5.03
C GLY A 9 -14.35 -15.86 5.51
N LEU A 10 -14.66 -14.56 5.60
CA LEU A 10 -13.71 -13.47 5.90
C LEU A 10 -12.94 -13.66 7.22
N VAL A 11 -13.61 -14.18 8.25
CA VAL A 11 -12.99 -14.46 9.55
C VAL A 11 -11.85 -15.48 9.42
N SER A 12 -11.98 -16.46 8.52
CA SER A 12 -10.95 -17.46 8.24
C SER A 12 -9.65 -16.86 7.73
N TRP A 13 -9.78 -15.82 6.89
CA TRP A 13 -8.66 -15.13 6.27
C TRP A 13 -8.02 -14.15 7.24
N LEU A 14 -8.83 -13.41 8.00
CA LEU A 14 -8.33 -12.47 9.02
C LEU A 14 -7.61 -13.18 10.17
N THR A 15 -8.08 -14.36 10.58
CA THR A 15 -7.45 -15.13 11.67
C THR A 15 -6.61 -16.31 11.14
N THR A 16 -6.08 -16.20 9.92
CA THR A 16 -5.30 -17.29 9.32
C THR A 16 -3.88 -17.34 9.88
N VAL A 17 -3.33 -18.54 9.97
CA VAL A 17 -1.92 -18.78 10.35
C VAL A 17 -1.10 -19.38 9.19
N ASP A 18 -1.74 -19.61 8.03
CA ASP A 18 -1.08 -20.15 6.84
C ASP A 18 -0.24 -19.06 6.17
N HIS A 19 1.09 -19.22 6.15
CA HIS A 19 2.04 -18.27 5.58
C HIS A 19 1.76 -17.97 4.10
N LYS A 20 1.17 -18.91 3.33
CA LYS A 20 0.80 -18.64 1.94
C LYS A 20 -0.37 -17.67 1.84
N ARG A 21 -1.35 -17.81 2.74
CA ARG A 21 -2.50 -16.89 2.81
C ARG A 21 -2.09 -15.52 3.31
N ILE A 22 -1.21 -15.48 4.32
CA ILE A 22 -0.63 -14.23 4.82
C ILE A 22 0.14 -13.53 3.70
N GLY A 23 1.01 -14.23 2.98
CA GLY A 23 1.75 -13.67 1.84
C GLY A 23 0.84 -13.09 0.76
N MET A 24 -0.26 -13.78 0.41
CA MET A 24 -1.26 -13.24 -0.52
C MET A 24 -1.96 -11.97 0.00
N LEU A 25 -2.29 -11.92 1.30
CA LEU A 25 -2.88 -10.72 1.91
C LEU A 25 -1.90 -9.54 1.85
N TYR A 26 -0.67 -9.74 2.29
CA TYR A 26 0.39 -8.72 2.27
C TYR A 26 0.70 -8.25 0.84
N GLY A 27 0.82 -9.17 -0.12
CA GLY A 27 1.01 -8.84 -1.54
C GLY A 27 -0.16 -8.04 -2.12
N GLY A 28 -1.39 -8.40 -1.78
CA GLY A 28 -2.59 -7.66 -2.19
C GLY A 28 -2.60 -6.21 -1.67
N PHE A 29 -2.31 -6.03 -0.37
CA PHE A 29 -2.19 -4.69 0.22
C PHE A 29 -1.01 -3.89 -0.36
N ALA A 30 0.13 -4.55 -0.60
CA ALA A 30 1.30 -3.89 -1.19
C ALA A 30 0.99 -3.33 -2.59
N ILE A 31 0.27 -4.08 -3.44
CA ILE A 31 -0.15 -3.61 -4.76
C ILE A 31 -1.12 -2.42 -4.64
N LEU A 32 -2.07 -2.49 -3.71
CA LEU A 32 -3.01 -1.39 -3.47
C LEU A 32 -2.26 -0.09 -3.10
N PHE A 33 -1.36 -0.15 -2.11
CA PHE A 33 -0.59 1.02 -1.68
C PHE A 33 0.46 1.46 -2.69
N PHE A 34 0.99 0.55 -3.52
CA PHE A 34 1.84 0.90 -4.64
C PHE A 34 1.10 1.77 -5.66
N LEU A 35 -0.17 1.45 -5.95
CA LEU A 35 -1.00 2.29 -6.84
C LEU A 35 -1.31 3.65 -6.21
N ILE A 36 -1.58 3.70 -4.91
CA ILE A 36 -1.83 4.96 -4.19
C ILE A 36 -0.57 5.83 -4.18
N GLY A 37 0.58 5.26 -3.78
CA GLY A 37 1.86 5.98 -3.79
C GLY A 37 2.27 6.40 -5.20
N GLY A 38 2.01 5.56 -6.21
CA GLY A 38 2.19 5.91 -7.62
C GLY A 38 1.32 7.10 -8.06
N PHE A 39 0.07 7.16 -7.61
CA PHE A 39 -0.82 8.29 -7.87
C PHE A 39 -0.31 9.59 -7.21
N GLU A 40 0.13 9.54 -5.96
CA GLU A 40 0.75 10.69 -5.28
C GLU A 40 1.97 11.20 -6.05
N ALA A 41 2.81 10.29 -6.58
CA ALA A 41 3.94 10.65 -7.42
C ALA A 41 3.52 11.35 -8.72
N LEU A 42 2.43 10.92 -9.35
CA LEU A 42 1.91 11.56 -10.56
C LEU A 42 1.44 13.00 -10.28
N LEU A 43 0.83 13.26 -9.12
CA LEU A 43 0.43 14.61 -8.71
C LEU A 43 1.65 15.53 -8.53
N ILE A 44 2.69 15.03 -7.83
CA ILE A 44 3.97 15.74 -7.65
C ILE A 44 4.61 16.04 -9.01
N ARG A 45 4.64 15.06 -9.91
CA ARG A 45 5.20 15.23 -11.26
C ARG A 45 4.41 16.23 -12.08
N THR A 46 3.08 16.22 -11.97
CA THR A 46 2.20 17.19 -12.65
C THR A 46 2.52 18.62 -12.23
N GLN A 47 2.73 18.86 -10.93
CA GLN A 47 3.17 20.17 -10.43
C GLN A 47 4.52 20.61 -11.03
N LEU A 48 5.43 19.67 -11.30
CA LEU A 48 6.78 19.96 -11.83
C LEU A 48 6.87 19.92 -13.36
N MET A 49 5.77 19.70 -14.09
CA MET A 49 5.80 19.58 -15.56
C MET A 49 6.28 20.84 -16.28
N VAL A 50 5.99 22.02 -15.73
CA VAL A 50 6.39 23.31 -16.30
C VAL A 50 6.87 24.24 -15.19
N PRO A 51 7.80 25.17 -15.48
CA PRO A 51 8.25 26.16 -14.49
C PRO A 51 7.08 27.07 -14.06
N ASN A 52 7.08 27.47 -12.77
CA ASN A 52 6.05 28.34 -12.16
C ASN A 52 4.61 27.80 -12.25
N ASN A 53 4.42 26.49 -12.32
CA ASN A 53 3.10 25.87 -12.30
C ASN A 53 2.37 26.16 -10.97
N ARG A 54 1.05 26.29 -11.02
CA ARG A 54 0.17 26.57 -9.85
C ARG A 54 -0.90 25.49 -9.64
N PHE A 55 -0.62 24.27 -10.10
CA PHE A 55 -1.57 23.15 -10.01
C PHE A 55 -1.89 22.77 -8.56
N ILE A 56 -0.88 22.73 -7.68
CA ILE A 56 -1.04 22.51 -6.23
C ILE A 56 -0.29 23.56 -5.42
N SER A 57 -0.77 23.83 -4.19
CA SER A 57 -0.11 24.76 -3.27
C SER A 57 1.22 24.19 -2.76
N ALA A 58 2.15 25.06 -2.34
CA ALA A 58 3.44 24.65 -1.80
C ALA A 58 3.29 23.78 -0.54
N GLN A 59 2.30 24.07 0.30
CA GLN A 59 1.99 23.24 1.47
C GLN A 59 1.53 21.84 1.06
N LEU A 60 0.56 21.74 0.14
CA LEU A 60 0.05 20.45 -0.33
C LEU A 60 1.14 19.63 -1.04
N TYR A 61 2.05 20.28 -1.77
CA TYR A 61 3.21 19.61 -2.37
C TYR A 61 4.09 18.93 -1.30
N ASN A 62 4.41 19.64 -0.22
CA ASN A 62 5.25 19.10 0.86
C ASN A 62 4.56 17.95 1.61
N GLU A 63 3.24 18.06 1.82
CA GLU A 63 2.43 17.01 2.41
C GLU A 63 2.41 15.76 1.49
N LEU A 64 2.09 15.93 0.20
CA LEU A 64 2.09 14.84 -0.78
C LEU A 64 3.46 14.18 -0.93
N PHE A 65 4.56 14.94 -0.90
CA PHE A 65 5.91 14.39 -0.98
C PHE A 65 6.23 13.52 0.24
N THR A 66 5.85 13.98 1.43
CA THR A 66 6.05 13.23 2.67
C THR A 66 5.19 11.97 2.69
N MET A 67 3.92 12.08 2.29
CA MET A 67 3.01 10.94 2.21
C MET A 67 3.46 9.93 1.16
N HIS A 68 3.89 10.37 -0.03
CA HIS A 68 4.44 9.48 -1.04
C HIS A 68 5.58 8.60 -0.50
N GLY A 69 6.53 9.23 0.22
CA GLY A 69 7.63 8.51 0.85
C GLY A 69 7.16 7.49 1.88
N THR A 70 6.23 7.86 2.75
CA THR A 70 5.72 6.94 3.79
C THR A 70 4.89 5.81 3.19
N THR A 71 4.01 6.11 2.24
CA THR A 71 3.17 5.13 1.55
C THR A 71 4.02 4.12 0.78
N MET A 72 5.05 4.56 0.06
CA MET A 72 5.92 3.64 -0.70
C MET A 72 6.79 2.79 0.20
N ILE A 73 7.47 3.35 1.19
CA ILE A 73 8.44 2.59 2.00
C ILE A 73 7.70 1.67 2.98
N PHE A 74 6.78 2.20 3.78
CA PHE A 74 6.17 1.47 4.88
C PHE A 74 4.94 0.65 4.46
N LEU A 75 4.16 1.13 3.49
CA LEU A 75 2.89 0.49 3.13
C LEU A 75 2.94 -0.34 1.84
N ALA A 76 3.90 -0.07 0.95
CA ALA A 76 4.11 -0.89 -0.26
C ALA A 76 5.34 -1.80 -0.12
N VAL A 77 6.55 -1.25 0.05
CA VAL A 77 7.81 -2.01 0.01
C VAL A 77 7.95 -2.98 1.19
N MET A 78 7.71 -2.54 2.43
CA MET A 78 7.80 -3.45 3.58
C MET A 78 6.81 -4.63 3.49
N PRO A 79 5.51 -4.42 3.19
CA PRO A 79 4.58 -5.53 3.05
C PRO A 79 4.91 -6.44 1.87
N LEU A 80 5.41 -5.89 0.75
CA LEU A 80 5.88 -6.67 -0.38
C LEU A 80 7.04 -7.59 0.05
N ASN A 81 8.01 -7.05 0.78
CA ASN A 81 9.13 -7.85 1.30
C ASN A 81 8.62 -8.99 2.19
N ALA A 82 7.71 -8.71 3.12
CA ALA A 82 7.13 -9.72 4.02
C ALA A 82 6.27 -10.78 3.29
N ALA A 83 5.81 -10.50 2.07
CA ALA A 83 5.04 -11.45 1.27
C ALA A 83 5.93 -12.47 0.54
N PHE A 84 7.16 -12.10 0.18
CA PHE A 84 8.04 -12.88 -0.70
C PHE A 84 9.31 -13.42 -0.03
N PHE A 85 9.78 -12.80 1.05
CA PHE A 85 10.98 -13.17 1.80
C PHE A 85 10.61 -13.56 3.23
#